data_AF-A0A7J4LWI2-F1
#
_entry.id   AF-A0A7J4LWI2-F1
#
_cell.length_a   1.000
_cell.length_b   1.000
_cell.length_c   1.000
_cell.angle_alpha   90.00
_cell.angle_beta   90.00
_cell.angle_gamma   90.00
#
_symmetry.space_group_name_H-M   'P 1'
#
loop_
_entity.id
_entity.type
_entity.pdbx_description
1 polymer ?
#
loop_
_entity_poly.entity_id
_entity_poly.type
_entity_poly.pdbx_seq_one_letter_code
_entity_poly.pdbx_strand_id
1 'polypeptide(L)'
;SGSEEGEGFDIIIYSEVDHKKILPGTMKEIKQAVEQGTPFIVTFQESLNQIDFDGLLAISPDIVHEGAGVKTVIQNQFTKDVDFGTTEKYYKAKADNTSLVLAVANDEQESPIVAIKQFKDGKIVYYGMDDLKSSFKNSPGYPIFWNGLKNFLIGVDDITNFNHRGGTVLTFEMDKHIETPYGVVQGKRVVLDTNGIYLIDGKQHTVNTWNEKESNTLAEAAVNEAKKGDTYRAEEVLREREVSLEMILLIIASVIIAAELLYTKFRGDF
;
A
#
# COMPACT_ATOMS: atom_id res chain seq x y z
N SER A 1 -7.06 10.52 -41.42
CA SER A 1 -6.18 10.43 -40.25
C SER A 1 -7.06 10.33 -39.02
N GLY A 2 -7.12 9.16 -38.39
CA GLY A 2 -7.73 8.97 -37.09
C GLY A 2 -6.63 8.44 -36.18
N SER A 3 -6.22 9.23 -35.20
CA SER A 3 -5.35 8.78 -34.11
C SER A 3 -6.20 7.94 -33.17
N GLU A 4 -5.93 6.64 -33.11
CA GLU A 4 -6.40 5.76 -32.06
C GLU A 4 -5.87 6.29 -30.72
N GLU A 5 -6.79 6.72 -29.84
CA GLU A 5 -6.49 6.93 -28.43
C GLU A 5 -6.04 5.58 -27.85
N GLY A 6 -4.84 5.53 -27.28
CA GLY A 6 -4.18 4.29 -26.89
C GLY A 6 -4.95 3.52 -25.82
N GLU A 7 -5.39 2.30 -26.17
CA GLU A 7 -5.93 1.30 -25.25
C GLU A 7 -4.81 0.73 -24.36
N GLY A 8 -4.31 1.53 -23.42
CA GLY A 8 -3.39 1.09 -22.36
C GLY A 8 -4.13 0.83 -21.05
N PHE A 9 -3.71 -0.19 -20.29
CA PHE A 9 -4.21 -0.39 -18.92
C PHE A 9 -3.41 0.49 -17.95
N ASP A 10 -4.09 1.14 -17.00
CA ASP A 10 -3.43 1.95 -15.97
C ASP A 10 -2.69 1.10 -14.92
N ILE A 11 -3.18 -0.12 -14.66
CA ILE A 11 -2.59 -1.12 -13.75
C ILE A 11 -2.95 -2.51 -14.29
N ILE A 12 -1.99 -3.42 -14.32
CA ILE A 12 -2.21 -4.84 -14.65
C ILE A 12 -2.19 -5.65 -13.35
N ILE A 13 -3.22 -6.48 -13.11
CA ILE A 13 -3.29 -7.37 -11.95
C ILE A 13 -3.30 -8.82 -12.43
N TYR A 14 -2.35 -9.61 -11.93
CA TYR A 14 -2.24 -11.05 -12.16
C TYR A 14 -2.70 -11.80 -10.90
N SER A 15 -3.92 -12.32 -10.97
CA SER A 15 -4.60 -12.98 -9.85
C SER A 15 -5.39 -14.19 -10.33
N GLU A 16 -5.28 -15.31 -9.61
CA GLU A 16 -6.03 -16.55 -9.86
C GLU A 16 -5.98 -17.06 -11.32
N VAL A 17 -4.82 -16.94 -11.97
CA VAL A 17 -4.66 -17.30 -13.38
C VAL A 17 -4.28 -18.76 -13.52
N ASP A 18 -5.04 -19.50 -14.34
CA ASP A 18 -4.71 -20.87 -14.72
C ASP A 18 -3.49 -20.88 -15.65
N HIS A 19 -2.33 -21.27 -15.10
CA HIS A 19 -1.05 -21.30 -15.84
C HIS A 19 -1.09 -22.14 -17.12
N LYS A 20 -2.02 -23.09 -17.23
CA LYS A 20 -2.18 -23.93 -18.43
C LYS A 20 -2.93 -23.26 -19.56
N LYS A 21 -3.58 -22.12 -19.29
CA LYS A 21 -4.39 -21.35 -20.24
C LYS A 21 -3.75 -20.03 -20.65
N ILE A 22 -2.56 -19.72 -20.15
CA ILE A 22 -1.82 -18.53 -20.55
C ILE A 22 -1.37 -18.71 -22.00
N LEU A 23 -1.70 -17.73 -22.84
CA LEU A 23 -1.26 -17.74 -24.23
C LEU A 23 0.26 -17.53 -24.30
N PRO A 24 0.96 -18.23 -25.21
CA PRO A 24 2.36 -17.94 -25.47
C PRO A 24 2.54 -16.45 -25.84
N GLY A 25 3.37 -15.74 -25.09
CA GLY A 25 3.63 -14.31 -25.31
C GLY A 25 2.94 -13.36 -24.34
N THR A 26 1.91 -13.79 -23.59
CA THR A 26 1.23 -12.91 -22.61
C THR A 26 2.20 -12.30 -21.60
N MET A 27 3.11 -13.09 -21.04
CA MET A 27 4.10 -12.55 -20.07
C MET A 27 5.05 -11.52 -20.71
N LYS A 28 5.36 -11.69 -22.00
CA LYS A 28 6.20 -10.75 -22.74
C LYS A 28 5.49 -9.43 -23.00
N GLU A 29 4.20 -9.47 -23.32
CA GLU A 29 3.37 -8.28 -23.49
C GLU A 29 3.21 -7.52 -22.16
N ILE A 30 2.94 -8.24 -21.07
CA ILE A 30 2.92 -7.65 -19.71
C ILE A 30 4.26 -6.99 -19.40
N LYS A 31 5.38 -7.69 -19.67
CA LYS A 31 6.72 -7.13 -19.45
C LYS A 31 6.94 -5.84 -20.22
N GLN A 32 6.56 -5.79 -21.49
CA GLN A 32 6.68 -4.59 -22.30
C GLN A 32 5.86 -3.43 -21.72
N ALA A 33 4.63 -3.69 -21.25
CA ALA A 33 3.81 -2.67 -20.61
C ALA A 33 4.45 -2.16 -19.30
N VAL A 34 5.01 -3.05 -18.49
CA VAL A 34 5.71 -2.70 -17.24
C VAL A 34 6.98 -1.91 -17.52
N GLU A 35 7.75 -2.29 -18.53
CA GLU A 35 8.95 -1.56 -18.95
C GLU A 35 8.62 -0.12 -19.37
N GLN A 36 7.41 0.12 -19.88
CA GLN A 36 6.90 1.44 -20.29
C GLN A 36 6.19 2.22 -19.17
N GLY A 37 6.19 1.72 -17.93
CA GLY A 37 5.63 2.44 -16.78
C GLY A 37 4.37 1.84 -16.19
N THR A 38 3.74 0.86 -16.84
CA THR A 38 2.50 0.26 -16.34
C THR A 38 2.76 -0.52 -15.05
N PRO A 39 2.13 -0.19 -13.92
CA PRO A 39 2.23 -0.97 -12.69
C PRO A 39 1.69 -2.40 -12.88
N PHE A 40 2.37 -3.36 -12.25
CA PHE A 40 1.99 -4.77 -12.28
C PHE A 40 1.87 -5.32 -10.87
N ILE A 41 0.72 -5.89 -10.54
CA ILE A 41 0.43 -6.49 -9.24
C ILE A 41 0.30 -8.00 -9.42
N VAL A 42 1.09 -8.77 -8.69
CA VAL A 42 1.00 -10.23 -8.63
C VAL A 42 0.43 -10.61 -7.27
N THR A 43 -0.72 -11.27 -7.26
CA THR A 43 -1.31 -11.78 -6.01
C THR A 43 -0.85 -13.20 -5.74
N PHE A 44 -1.05 -13.65 -4.49
CA PHE A 44 -0.93 -15.05 -4.12
C PHE A 44 -1.79 -15.92 -5.04
N GLN A 45 -1.22 -17.05 -5.44
CA GLN A 45 -1.89 -18.19 -6.06
C GLN A 45 -0.96 -19.39 -5.97
N GLU A 46 -1.49 -20.61 -5.84
CA GLU A 46 -0.66 -21.80 -5.58
C GLU A 46 0.28 -22.19 -6.73
N SER A 47 0.01 -21.71 -7.95
CA SER A 47 0.82 -21.98 -9.14
C SER A 47 1.93 -20.96 -9.40
N LEU A 48 2.24 -20.07 -8.44
CA LEU A 48 3.20 -18.98 -8.67
C LEU A 48 4.60 -19.49 -9.04
N ASN A 49 5.06 -20.58 -8.43
CA ASN A 49 6.36 -21.21 -8.71
C ASN A 49 6.40 -22.05 -10.01
N GLN A 50 5.27 -22.19 -10.70
CA GLN A 50 5.15 -22.93 -11.96
C GLN A 50 5.19 -22.01 -13.19
N ILE A 51 5.23 -20.70 -12.99
CA ILE A 51 5.17 -19.69 -14.03
C ILE A 51 6.51 -18.97 -14.09
N ASP A 52 7.07 -18.81 -15.29
CA ASP A 52 8.19 -17.90 -15.52
C ASP A 52 7.64 -16.48 -15.70
N PHE A 53 7.89 -15.63 -14.70
CA PHE A 53 7.51 -14.22 -14.72
C PHE A 53 8.52 -13.33 -15.45
N ASP A 54 9.61 -13.87 -16.01
CA ASP A 54 10.63 -13.13 -16.77
C ASP A 54 11.16 -11.87 -16.01
N GLY A 55 11.34 -12.04 -14.69
CA GLY A 55 11.79 -11.00 -13.77
C GLY A 55 10.70 -10.12 -13.16
N LEU A 56 9.43 -10.32 -13.55
CA LEU A 56 8.26 -9.56 -13.08
C LEU A 56 7.68 -10.02 -11.73
N LEU A 57 8.53 -10.58 -10.87
CA LEU A 57 8.14 -10.96 -9.51
C LEU A 57 9.05 -10.25 -8.50
N ALA A 58 8.45 -9.71 -7.44
CA ALA A 58 9.18 -9.01 -6.38
C ALA A 58 9.78 -9.96 -5.32
N ILE A 59 9.49 -11.25 -5.43
CA ILE A 59 9.93 -12.28 -4.50
C ILE A 59 10.46 -13.50 -5.26
N SER A 60 11.21 -14.33 -4.56
CA SER A 60 11.55 -15.70 -4.95
C SER A 60 10.72 -16.65 -4.08
N PRO A 61 9.57 -17.16 -4.58
CA PRO A 61 8.72 -18.08 -3.83
C PRO A 61 9.38 -19.45 -3.72
N ASP A 62 9.31 -20.06 -2.54
CA ASP A 62 9.80 -21.43 -2.28
C ASP A 62 8.61 -22.39 -2.16
N ILE A 63 7.97 -22.42 -0.98
CA ILE A 63 6.89 -23.35 -0.66
C ILE A 63 5.69 -22.60 -0.07
N VAL A 64 4.48 -23.07 -0.39
CA VAL A 64 3.26 -22.59 0.26
C VAL A 64 3.22 -23.10 1.70
N HIS A 65 3.00 -22.18 2.63
CA HIS A 65 2.80 -22.46 4.04
C HIS A 65 1.40 -22.02 4.46
N GLU A 66 0.92 -22.59 5.55
CA GLU A 66 -0.40 -22.30 6.10
C GLU A 66 -0.27 -21.48 7.38
N GLY A 67 -1.17 -20.53 7.56
CA GLY A 67 -1.40 -19.80 8.80
C GLY A 67 -0.24 -18.92 9.25
N ALA A 68 -0.41 -17.60 9.17
CA ALA A 68 0.46 -16.65 9.85
C ALA A 68 -0.29 -15.36 10.23
N GLY A 69 0.12 -14.75 11.33
CA GLY A 69 -0.15 -13.32 11.53
C GLY A 69 0.69 -12.50 10.56
N VAL A 70 0.20 -11.34 10.14
CA VAL A 70 0.92 -10.44 9.24
C VAL A 70 1.38 -9.22 10.02
N LYS A 71 2.67 -8.92 9.93
CA LYS A 71 3.32 -7.79 10.59
C LYS A 71 3.73 -6.75 9.56
N THR A 72 3.27 -5.52 9.72
CA THR A 72 3.76 -4.38 8.94
C THR A 72 5.18 -4.03 9.38
N VAL A 73 6.12 -4.04 8.44
CA VAL A 73 7.54 -3.69 8.67
C VAL A 73 7.79 -2.22 8.36
N ILE A 74 7.14 -1.70 7.31
CA ILE A 74 7.28 -0.30 6.88
C ILE A 74 5.91 0.34 6.82
N GLN A 75 5.76 1.44 7.57
CA GLN A 75 4.55 2.27 7.55
C GLN A 75 4.71 3.40 6.52
N ASN A 76 3.78 3.48 5.58
CA ASN A 76 3.70 4.53 4.56
C ASN A 76 2.23 4.97 4.36
N GLN A 77 1.96 5.78 3.34
CA GLN A 77 0.64 6.33 3.07
C GLN A 77 -0.48 5.29 2.94
N PHE A 78 -0.16 4.04 2.58
CA PHE A 78 -1.12 2.95 2.38
C PHE A 78 -0.91 1.75 3.32
N THR A 79 0.02 1.82 4.28
CA THR A 79 0.23 0.75 5.29
C THR A 79 0.18 1.23 6.74
N LYS A 80 0.27 2.54 7.02
CA LYS A 80 0.35 3.09 8.38
C LYS A 80 -0.89 2.84 9.25
N ASP A 81 -2.07 2.80 8.63
CA ASP A 81 -3.37 2.61 9.31
C ASP A 81 -4.02 1.28 8.88
N VAL A 82 -3.21 0.33 8.40
CA VAL A 82 -3.66 -0.96 7.88
C VAL A 82 -3.19 -2.06 8.81
N ASP A 83 -4.15 -2.75 9.42
CA ASP A 83 -3.94 -4.03 10.08
C ASP A 83 -4.27 -5.16 9.08
N PHE A 84 -3.25 -5.89 8.68
CA PHE A 84 -3.36 -7.03 7.78
C PHE A 84 -3.88 -8.30 8.47
N GLY A 85 -3.95 -8.34 9.80
CA GLY A 85 -4.51 -9.48 10.53
C GLY A 85 -3.77 -10.79 10.27
N THR A 86 -4.48 -11.80 9.76
CA THR A 86 -3.95 -13.15 9.51
C THR A 86 -4.18 -13.61 8.08
N THR A 87 -3.27 -14.45 7.58
CA THR A 87 -3.41 -15.15 6.30
C THR A 87 -3.44 -16.66 6.53
N GLU A 88 -4.37 -17.36 5.86
CA GLU A 88 -4.42 -18.83 5.90
C GLU A 88 -3.38 -19.48 5.02
N LYS A 89 -2.99 -18.85 3.91
CA LYS A 89 -1.96 -19.34 2.99
C LYS A 89 -1.06 -18.21 2.53
N TYR A 90 0.21 -18.53 2.38
CA TYR A 90 1.23 -17.62 1.86
C TYR A 90 2.44 -18.42 1.37
N TYR A 91 3.35 -17.80 0.62
CA TYR A 91 4.63 -18.43 0.30
C TYR A 91 5.66 -18.12 1.38
N LYS A 92 6.37 -19.14 1.86
CA LYS A 92 7.73 -18.93 2.35
C LYS A 92 8.57 -18.48 1.17
N ALA A 93 9.11 -17.27 1.27
CA ALA A 93 9.74 -16.61 0.15
C ALA A 93 10.83 -15.66 0.64
N LYS A 94 11.77 -15.35 -0.24
CA LYS A 94 12.72 -14.26 -0.03
C LYS A 94 12.35 -13.10 -0.93
N ALA A 95 12.51 -11.89 -0.43
CA ALA A 95 12.44 -10.71 -1.30
C ALA A 95 13.58 -10.76 -2.33
N ASP A 96 13.31 -10.30 -3.54
CA ASP A 96 14.39 -9.97 -4.47
C ASP A 96 15.25 -8.84 -3.86
N ASN A 97 16.55 -8.79 -4.18
CA ASN A 97 17.52 -7.86 -3.60
C ASN A 97 17.16 -6.38 -3.82
N THR A 98 16.32 -6.10 -4.82
CA THR A 98 15.86 -4.75 -5.18
C THR A 98 14.45 -4.44 -4.68
N SER A 99 13.82 -5.38 -3.98
CA SER A 99 12.46 -5.23 -3.47
C SER A 99 12.45 -4.58 -2.09
N LEU A 100 11.52 -3.65 -1.91
CA LEU A 100 11.13 -3.08 -0.63
C LEU A 100 10.01 -3.92 -0.02
N VAL A 101 10.23 -4.48 1.17
CA VAL A 101 9.24 -5.28 1.90
C VAL A 101 8.46 -4.38 2.87
N LEU A 102 7.15 -4.33 2.72
CA LEU A 102 6.26 -3.48 3.53
C LEU A 102 5.58 -4.25 4.66
N ALA A 103 5.25 -5.52 4.42
CA ALA A 103 4.65 -6.41 5.40
C ALA A 103 5.18 -7.83 5.23
N VAL A 104 5.28 -8.56 6.34
CA VAL A 104 5.83 -9.92 6.41
C VAL A 104 4.90 -10.84 7.18
N ALA A 105 4.98 -12.13 6.89
CA ALA A 105 4.41 -13.17 7.74
C ALA A 105 5.20 -13.21 9.05
N ASN A 106 4.50 -13.40 10.16
CA ASN A 106 5.11 -13.61 11.46
C ASN A 106 5.58 -15.07 11.60
N ASP A 107 6.47 -15.48 10.70
CA ASP A 107 7.19 -16.75 10.73
C ASP A 107 8.69 -16.53 10.99
N GLU A 108 9.45 -17.62 11.11
CA GLU A 108 10.88 -17.55 11.43
C GLU A 108 11.72 -16.82 10.37
N GLN A 109 11.23 -16.74 9.12
CA GLN A 109 11.97 -16.17 7.98
C GLN A 109 11.51 -14.76 7.62
N GLU A 110 10.48 -14.25 8.31
CA GLU A 110 9.80 -13.00 7.97
C GLU A 110 9.41 -12.95 6.48
N SER A 111 8.76 -14.01 6.01
CA SER A 111 8.44 -14.17 4.58
C SER A 111 7.62 -12.98 4.05
N PRO A 112 7.97 -12.37 2.90
CA PRO A 112 7.26 -11.19 2.40
C PRO A 112 5.78 -11.46 2.12
N ILE A 113 4.92 -10.57 2.60
CA ILE A 113 3.48 -10.54 2.31
C ILE A 113 3.13 -9.37 1.40
N VAL A 114 3.74 -8.20 1.61
CA VAL A 114 3.63 -7.09 0.66
C VAL A 114 5.04 -6.63 0.30
N ALA A 115 5.38 -6.69 -0.98
CA ALA A 115 6.68 -6.25 -1.48
C ALA A 115 6.53 -5.44 -2.76
N ILE A 116 7.38 -4.43 -2.96
CA ILE A 116 7.39 -3.56 -4.14
C ILE A 116 8.79 -3.54 -4.74
N LYS A 117 8.87 -3.65 -6.07
CA LYS A 117 10.11 -3.63 -6.84
C LYS A 117 9.97 -2.64 -7.99
N GLN A 118 10.94 -1.73 -8.14
CA GLN A 118 11.03 -0.91 -9.36
C GLN A 118 11.56 -1.78 -10.52
N PHE A 119 10.91 -1.71 -11.66
CA PHE A 119 11.33 -2.43 -12.86
C PHE A 119 11.26 -1.51 -14.08
N LYS A 120 12.43 -1.02 -14.51
CA LYS A 120 12.53 0.08 -15.49
C LYS A 120 11.65 1.24 -15.04
N ASP A 121 10.70 1.68 -15.86
CA ASP A 121 9.82 2.80 -15.56
C ASP A 121 8.60 2.36 -14.72
N GLY A 122 8.26 1.07 -14.72
CA GLY A 122 7.12 0.51 -13.99
C GLY A 122 7.44 0.03 -12.57
N LYS A 123 6.38 -0.34 -11.85
CA LYS A 123 6.44 -0.90 -10.49
C LYS A 123 5.81 -2.28 -10.47
N ILE A 124 6.50 -3.24 -9.86
CA ILE A 124 5.97 -4.57 -9.58
C ILE A 124 5.59 -4.61 -8.10
N VAL A 125 4.39 -5.10 -7.80
CA VAL A 125 3.90 -5.32 -6.44
C VAL A 125 3.59 -6.79 -6.27
N TYR A 126 4.05 -7.38 -5.18
CA TYR A 126 3.60 -8.68 -4.74
C TYR A 126 2.66 -8.51 -3.54
N TYR A 127 1.49 -9.14 -3.61
CA TYR A 127 0.51 -9.24 -2.55
C TYR A 127 0.27 -10.72 -2.21
N GLY A 128 0.88 -11.19 -1.13
CA GLY A 128 1.02 -12.60 -0.78
C GLY A 128 -0.10 -13.17 0.09
N MET A 129 -1.23 -12.49 0.21
CA MET A 129 -2.38 -12.97 0.99
C MET A 129 -3.40 -13.63 0.05
N ASP A 130 -3.92 -14.78 0.47
CA ASP A 130 -5.07 -15.42 -0.18
C ASP A 130 -6.36 -14.69 0.23
N ASP A 131 -6.86 -13.79 -0.63
CA ASP A 131 -8.04 -12.99 -0.35
C ASP A 131 -9.32 -13.82 -0.18
N LEU A 132 -9.40 -15.03 -0.73
CA LEU A 132 -10.53 -15.91 -0.51
C LEU A 132 -10.54 -16.51 0.91
N LYS A 133 -9.39 -16.48 1.58
CA LYS A 133 -9.14 -17.19 2.85
C LYS A 133 -8.41 -16.33 3.88
N SER A 134 -8.42 -15.01 3.73
CA SER A 134 -7.80 -14.10 4.70
C SER A 134 -8.85 -13.34 5.51
N SER A 135 -8.55 -13.12 6.78
CA SER A 135 -9.33 -12.21 7.63
C SER A 135 -9.25 -10.76 7.15
N PHE A 136 -8.19 -10.38 6.42
CA PHE A 136 -7.95 -9.02 5.98
C PHE A 136 -9.04 -8.51 5.03
N LYS A 137 -9.53 -9.33 4.10
CA LYS A 137 -10.58 -8.93 3.15
C LYS A 137 -11.86 -8.43 3.82
N ASN A 138 -12.10 -8.87 5.06
CA ASN A 138 -13.26 -8.45 5.86
C ASN A 138 -12.96 -7.29 6.81
N SER A 139 -11.73 -6.76 6.81
CA SER A 139 -11.31 -5.68 7.68
C SER A 139 -11.57 -4.30 7.03
N PRO A 140 -11.78 -3.25 7.84
CA PRO A 140 -11.83 -1.88 7.32
C PRO A 140 -10.55 -1.43 6.60
N GLY A 141 -9.41 -2.07 6.89
CA GLY A 141 -8.11 -1.75 6.31
C GLY A 141 -7.96 -2.21 4.85
N TYR A 142 -8.74 -3.20 4.40
CA TYR A 142 -8.66 -3.73 3.04
C TYR A 142 -8.93 -2.68 1.94
N PRO A 143 -10.07 -1.97 1.93
CA PRO A 143 -10.30 -0.92 0.93
C PRO A 143 -9.33 0.26 1.08
N ILE A 144 -8.85 0.55 2.29
CA ILE A 144 -7.86 1.62 2.54
C ILE A 144 -6.53 1.27 1.88
N PHE A 145 -6.04 0.04 2.09
CA PHE A 145 -4.82 -0.48 1.48
C PHE A 145 -4.88 -0.43 -0.04
N TRP A 146 -5.91 -1.01 -0.65
CA TRP A 146 -6.00 -1.08 -2.11
C TRP A 146 -6.17 0.30 -2.75
N ASN A 147 -6.95 1.20 -2.15
CA ASN A 147 -7.10 2.55 -2.67
C ASN A 147 -5.79 3.34 -2.54
N GLY A 148 -5.10 3.23 -1.40
CA GLY A 148 -3.82 3.89 -1.19
C GLY A 148 -2.71 3.33 -2.08
N LEU A 149 -2.68 2.01 -2.30
CA LEU A 149 -1.76 1.35 -3.22
C LEU A 149 -2.01 1.82 -4.65
N LYS A 150 -3.27 1.81 -5.10
CA LYS A 150 -3.64 2.33 -6.42
C LYS A 150 -3.14 3.76 -6.60
N ASN A 151 -3.45 4.67 -5.68
CA ASN A 151 -3.00 6.07 -5.74
C ASN A 151 -1.48 6.22 -5.81
N PHE A 152 -0.75 5.40 -5.04
CA PHE A 152 0.71 5.33 -5.08
C PHE A 152 1.22 4.88 -6.45
N LEU A 153 0.56 3.90 -7.08
CA LEU A 153 0.98 3.36 -8.38
C LEU A 153 0.68 4.31 -9.55
N ILE A 154 -0.43 5.04 -9.51
CA ILE A 154 -0.82 6.00 -10.56
C ILE A 154 -0.25 7.42 -10.34
N GLY A 155 0.53 7.64 -9.28
CA GLY A 155 1.19 8.92 -9.01
C GLY A 155 0.23 10.08 -8.66
N VAL A 156 -1.00 9.78 -8.23
CA VAL A 156 -2.02 10.80 -7.89
C VAL A 156 -1.76 11.47 -6.54
N ASP A 157 -0.82 10.96 -5.73
CA ASP A 157 -0.39 11.60 -4.48
C ASP A 157 1.05 12.15 -4.57
N ASP A 158 1.17 13.41 -4.12
CA ASP A 158 2.29 14.33 -4.21
C ASP A 158 3.65 13.74 -3.82
N ILE A 159 4.68 14.09 -4.61
CA ILE A 159 6.11 13.72 -4.50
C ILE A 159 6.77 14.40 -3.27
N THR A 160 6.01 15.03 -2.39
CA THR A 160 6.54 15.64 -1.17
C THR A 160 6.41 14.68 0.00
N ASN A 161 7.35 13.76 0.09
CA ASN A 161 8.24 13.63 1.24
C ASN A 161 9.17 12.43 0.98
N PHE A 162 10.48 12.61 1.19
CA PHE A 162 11.47 11.53 1.30
C PHE A 162 12.13 10.98 0.03
N ASN A 163 12.15 11.72 -1.09
CA ASN A 163 13.06 11.44 -2.20
C ASN A 163 14.18 12.50 -2.23
N HIS A 164 15.35 12.18 -1.68
CA HIS A 164 16.50 13.10 -1.71
C HIS A 164 17.38 12.80 -2.94
N ARG A 165 17.84 13.86 -3.61
CA ARG A 165 18.82 13.77 -4.69
C ARG A 165 20.13 13.19 -4.17
N GLY A 166 20.74 12.28 -4.91
CA GLY A 166 22.13 11.85 -4.67
C GLY A 166 23.08 13.06 -4.54
N GLY A 167 23.98 13.04 -3.56
CA GLY A 167 24.88 14.14 -3.19
C GLY A 167 24.31 15.15 -2.18
N THR A 168 23.08 14.96 -1.69
CA THR A 168 22.49 15.82 -0.65
C THR A 168 23.22 15.63 0.69
N VAL A 169 23.60 16.72 1.35
CA VAL A 169 24.18 16.68 2.70
C VAL A 169 23.11 17.06 3.71
N LEU A 170 22.66 16.10 4.51
CA LEU A 170 21.79 16.38 5.65
C LEU A 170 22.65 16.81 6.84
N THR A 171 22.26 17.90 7.50
CA THR A 171 22.95 18.44 8.69
C THR A 171 21.95 18.52 9.83
N PHE A 172 22.38 18.06 11.01
CA PHE A 172 21.58 17.99 12.23
C PHE A 172 22.19 18.85 13.32
N GLU A 173 21.37 19.36 14.24
CA GLU A 173 21.85 20.17 15.36
C GLU A 173 22.61 19.32 16.41
N MET A 174 22.28 18.03 16.48
CA MET A 174 22.84 17.05 17.42
C MET A 174 23.33 15.80 16.69
N ASP A 175 24.23 15.04 17.30
CA ASP A 175 24.70 13.78 16.71
C ASP A 175 23.55 12.79 16.59
N LYS A 176 23.38 12.22 15.38
CA LYS A 176 22.34 11.24 15.08
C LYS A 176 22.95 9.87 14.83
N HIS A 177 22.18 8.84 15.14
CA HIS A 177 22.48 7.48 14.71
C HIS A 177 21.94 7.29 13.30
N ILE A 178 22.83 6.97 12.36
CA ILE A 178 22.54 6.98 10.94
C ILE A 178 22.96 5.64 10.35
N GLU A 179 22.00 4.83 9.93
CA GLU A 179 22.28 3.62 9.17
C GLU A 179 22.35 4.01 7.69
N THR A 180 23.50 3.76 7.08
CA THR A 180 23.74 3.98 5.65
C THR A 180 23.81 2.62 4.94
N PRO A 181 23.70 2.60 3.59
CA PRO A 181 23.96 1.40 2.81
C PRO A 181 25.36 0.76 3.03
N TYR A 182 26.32 1.50 3.58
CA TYR A 182 27.68 1.02 3.88
C TYR A 182 27.91 0.67 5.37
N GLY A 183 26.90 0.84 6.22
CA GLY A 183 26.98 0.60 7.66
C GLY A 183 26.56 1.79 8.51
N VAL A 184 26.75 1.66 9.82
CA VAL A 184 26.28 2.62 10.82
C VAL A 184 27.29 3.74 11.02
N VAL A 185 26.82 4.98 10.95
CA VAL A 185 27.59 6.20 11.19
C VAL A 185 26.93 7.00 12.31
N GLN A 186 27.74 7.59 13.19
CA GLN A 186 27.27 8.51 14.22
C GLN A 186 27.83 9.90 13.95
N GLY A 187 26.97 10.90 13.81
CA GLY A 187 27.42 12.27 13.58
C GLY A 187 26.31 13.26 13.21
N LYS A 188 26.71 14.53 13.12
CA LYS A 188 25.81 15.64 12.76
C LYS A 188 25.56 15.82 11.27
N ARG A 189 26.28 15.09 10.41
CA ARG A 189 26.21 15.25 8.96
C ARG A 189 26.26 13.89 8.28
N VAL A 190 25.39 13.68 7.29
CA VAL A 190 25.46 12.53 6.40
C VAL A 190 25.35 12.99 4.96
N VAL A 191 26.22 12.45 4.12
CA VAL A 191 26.16 12.64 2.66
C VAL A 191 25.36 11.48 2.08
N LEU A 192 24.31 11.81 1.36
CA LEU A 192 23.44 10.87 0.66
C LEU A 192 24.03 10.59 -0.72
N ASP A 193 25.19 9.93 -0.79
CA ASP A 193 25.99 9.75 -2.01
C ASP A 193 25.68 8.46 -2.79
N THR A 194 24.84 7.59 -2.23
CA THR A 194 24.65 6.23 -2.73
C THR A 194 23.17 5.89 -2.88
N ASN A 195 22.85 5.13 -3.93
CA ASN A 195 21.50 4.61 -4.11
C ASN A 195 21.18 3.62 -2.99
N GLY A 196 20.06 3.85 -2.31
CA GLY A 196 19.64 2.95 -1.24
C GLY A 196 18.84 3.64 -0.16
N ILE A 197 18.75 2.95 0.96
CA ILE A 197 17.94 3.32 2.11
C ILE A 197 18.87 3.81 3.22
N TYR A 198 18.57 4.98 3.76
CA TYR A 198 19.22 5.56 4.92
C TYR A 198 18.22 5.59 6.08
N LEU A 199 18.61 5.13 7.26
CA LEU A 199 17.78 5.22 8.47
C LEU A 199 18.38 6.28 9.39
N ILE A 200 17.61 7.31 9.70
CA ILE A 200 18.03 8.43 10.54
C ILE A 200 17.02 8.55 11.68
N ASP A 201 17.46 8.26 12.91
CA ASP A 201 16.57 8.18 14.09
C ASP A 201 15.35 7.25 13.86
N GLY A 202 15.55 6.13 13.16
CA GLY A 202 14.49 5.17 12.83
C GLY A 202 13.53 5.62 11.71
N LYS A 203 13.81 6.75 11.04
CA LYS A 203 13.06 7.21 9.87
C LYS A 203 13.80 6.87 8.59
N GLN A 204 13.08 6.29 7.64
CA GLN A 204 13.63 5.85 6.37
C GLN A 204 13.69 6.99 5.35
N HIS A 205 14.86 7.16 4.74
CA HIS A 205 15.13 8.10 3.66
C HIS A 205 15.64 7.31 2.45
N THR A 206 14.97 7.42 1.31
CA THR A 206 15.39 6.77 0.07
C THR A 206 16.12 7.77 -0.81
N VAL A 207 17.24 7.33 -1.37
CA VAL A 207 18.10 8.16 -2.22
C VAL A 207 18.16 7.54 -3.60
N ASN A 208 17.83 8.34 -4.60
CA ASN A 208 17.99 8.00 -6.01
C ASN A 208 18.93 9.01 -6.67
N THR A 209 19.94 8.51 -7.37
CA THR A 209 20.93 9.31 -8.11
C THR A 209 20.48 9.62 -9.55
N TRP A 210 19.38 9.03 -10.03
CA TRP A 210 18.84 9.34 -11.36
C TRP A 210 18.01 10.64 -11.34
N ASN A 211 18.45 11.60 -12.15
CA ASN A 211 17.91 12.95 -12.24
C ASN A 211 16.79 13.00 -13.30
N GLU A 212 15.53 13.01 -12.89
CA GLU A 212 14.36 13.21 -13.79
C GLU A 212 14.32 14.63 -14.41
N LYS A 213 15.13 15.57 -13.92
CA LYS A 213 15.11 16.98 -14.36
C LYS A 213 15.84 17.26 -15.68
N GLU A 214 16.47 16.26 -16.31
CA GLU A 214 17.09 16.44 -17.65
C GLU A 214 16.21 15.97 -18.81
N SER A 215 15.07 15.33 -18.55
CA SER A 215 14.18 14.84 -19.61
C SER A 215 12.74 15.25 -19.39
N ASN A 216 12.48 16.55 -19.29
CA ASN A 216 11.11 17.04 -19.34
C ASN A 216 10.95 18.32 -20.16
N THR A 217 10.78 18.15 -21.47
CA THR A 217 10.25 19.18 -22.39
C THR A 217 8.72 19.09 -22.54
N LEU A 218 8.02 18.32 -21.69
CA LEU A 218 6.58 18.07 -21.77
C LEU A 218 5.77 18.66 -20.59
N ALA A 219 6.43 19.09 -19.50
CA ALA A 219 5.79 19.65 -18.31
C ALA A 219 5.01 20.96 -18.56
N GLU A 220 5.33 21.71 -19.61
CA GLU A 220 4.64 22.97 -19.93
C GLU A 220 3.30 22.75 -20.68
N ALA A 221 3.04 21.56 -21.21
CA ALA A 221 1.79 21.25 -21.90
C ALA A 221 0.64 20.90 -20.92
N ALA A 222 0.95 20.20 -19.81
CA ALA A 222 -0.04 19.72 -18.85
C ALA A 222 -0.70 20.83 -18.01
N VAL A 223 -0.06 22.01 -17.87
CA VAL A 223 -0.60 23.14 -17.09
C VAL A 223 -1.78 23.83 -17.81
N ASN A 224 -1.93 23.63 -19.13
CA ASN A 224 -2.95 24.33 -19.91
C ASN A 224 -4.26 23.55 -20.10
N GLU A 225 -4.28 22.23 -19.88
CA GLU A 225 -5.52 21.43 -19.99
C GLU A 225 -6.33 21.36 -18.68
N ALA A 226 -5.74 21.69 -17.53
CA ALA A 226 -6.42 21.73 -16.23
C ALA A 226 -7.45 22.89 -16.06
N LYS A 227 -7.76 23.65 -17.12
CA LYS A 227 -8.73 24.77 -17.08
C LYS A 227 -10.07 24.50 -17.77
N LYS A 228 -10.33 23.28 -18.26
CA LYS A 228 -11.66 22.88 -18.76
C LYS A 228 -12.00 21.46 -18.29
N GLY A 229 -12.55 21.38 -17.08
CA GLY A 229 -13.17 20.18 -16.55
C GLY A 229 -14.17 20.60 -15.49
N ASP A 230 -15.42 20.22 -15.68
CA ASP A 230 -16.60 20.79 -15.04
C ASP A 230 -16.54 20.86 -13.50
N THR A 231 -17.06 21.96 -12.97
CA THR A 231 -17.33 22.18 -11.56
C THR A 231 -18.30 21.13 -11.02
N TYR A 232 -17.75 20.07 -10.41
CA TYR A 232 -18.50 19.23 -9.47
C TYR A 232 -18.51 19.93 -8.10
N ARG A 233 -19.64 20.54 -7.75
CA ARG A 233 -19.94 20.94 -6.38
C ARG A 233 -20.00 19.66 -5.55
N ALA A 234 -19.08 19.51 -4.60
CA ALA A 234 -19.26 18.56 -3.52
C ALA A 234 -20.49 18.99 -2.72
N GLU A 235 -21.58 18.24 -2.84
CA GLU A 235 -22.63 18.27 -1.83
C GLU A 235 -22.02 17.69 -0.55
N GLU A 236 -21.92 18.52 0.49
CA GLU A 236 -21.76 18.03 1.86
C GLU A 236 -22.97 17.15 2.17
N VAL A 237 -22.82 15.85 1.97
CA VAL A 237 -23.72 14.87 2.58
C VAL A 237 -23.41 14.92 4.07
N LEU A 238 -24.17 15.77 4.78
CA LEU A 238 -24.30 15.70 6.22
C LEU A 238 -24.67 14.25 6.55
N ARG A 239 -23.74 13.51 7.17
CA ARG A 239 -24.05 12.23 7.82
C ARG A 239 -25.22 12.48 8.74
N GLU A 240 -26.39 11.93 8.42
CA GLU A 240 -27.38 11.63 9.43
C GLU A 240 -26.70 10.67 10.41
N ARG A 241 -26.27 11.22 11.53
CA ARG A 241 -25.95 10.44 12.72
C ARG A 241 -27.28 9.82 13.11
N GLU A 242 -27.46 8.54 12.81
CA GLU A 242 -28.49 7.73 13.44
C GLU A 242 -28.27 7.86 14.95
N VAL A 243 -29.03 8.78 15.58
CA VAL A 243 -29.08 8.87 17.03
C VAL A 243 -29.72 7.56 17.42
N SER A 244 -28.94 6.68 18.04
CA SER A 244 -29.37 5.34 18.38
C SER A 244 -30.69 5.43 19.13
N LEU A 245 -31.78 5.07 18.45
CA LEU A 245 -33.13 5.04 19.04
C LEU A 245 -33.13 4.18 20.31
N GLU A 246 -32.22 3.21 20.38
CA GLU A 246 -31.85 2.44 21.56
C GLU A 246 -31.58 3.31 22.79
N MET A 247 -30.78 4.38 22.68
CA MET A 247 -30.43 5.23 23.82
C MET A 247 -31.64 6.06 24.31
N ILE A 248 -32.47 6.54 23.38
CA ILE A 248 -33.69 7.30 23.71
C ILE A 248 -34.73 6.38 24.36
N LEU A 249 -34.92 5.18 23.81
CA LEU A 249 -35.82 4.16 24.37
C LEU A 249 -35.38 3.74 25.77
N LEU A 250 -34.07 3.58 26.00
CA LEU A 250 -33.51 3.21 27.30
C LEU A 250 -33.73 4.32 28.34
N ILE A 251 -33.59 5.59 27.96
CA ILE A 251 -33.92 6.73 28.83
C ILE A 251 -35.41 6.73 29.16
N ILE A 252 -36.30 6.58 28.19
CA ILE A 252 -37.76 6.56 28.42
C ILE A 252 -38.14 5.41 29.35
N ALA A 253 -37.61 4.21 29.11
CA ALA A 253 -37.83 3.05 29.97
C ALA A 253 -37.38 3.31 31.41
N SER A 254 -36.22 3.96 31.60
CA SER A 254 -35.72 4.31 32.94
C SER A 254 -36.63 5.30 33.67
N VAL A 255 -37.21 6.27 32.94
CA VAL A 255 -38.11 7.29 33.51
C VAL A 255 -39.44 6.67 33.91
N ILE A 256 -39.98 5.73 33.13
CA ILE A 256 -41.23 5.02 33.47
C ILE A 256 -41.04 4.19 34.75
N ILE A 257 -39.93 3.46 34.86
CA ILE A 257 -39.62 2.67 36.07
C ILE A 257 -39.48 3.59 37.29
N ALA A 258 -38.77 4.71 37.16
CA ALA A 258 -38.63 5.69 38.23
C ALA A 258 -39.98 6.33 38.63
N ALA A 259 -40.86 6.59 37.65
CA ALA A 259 -42.19 7.12 37.88
C ALA A 259 -43.08 6.10 38.61
N GLU A 260 -43.02 4.81 38.25
CA GLU A 260 -43.72 3.77 38.99
C GLU A 260 -43.24 3.64 40.44
N LEU A 261 -41.92 3.71 40.67
CA LEU A 261 -41.35 3.69 42.02
C LEU A 261 -41.77 4.91 42.85
N LEU A 262 -41.88 6.09 42.23
CA LEU A 262 -42.37 7.29 42.89
C LEU A 262 -43.88 7.20 43.15
N TYR A 263 -44.64 6.64 42.21
CA TYR A 263 -46.08 6.47 42.34
C TYR A 263 -46.43 5.48 43.45
N THR A 264 -45.73 4.35 43.56
CA THR A 264 -45.90 3.40 44.68
C THR A 264 -45.54 4.03 46.01
N LYS A 265 -44.46 4.82 46.08
CA LYS A 265 -44.08 5.56 47.28
C LYS A 265 -45.12 6.62 47.70
N PHE A 266 -45.77 7.29 46.75
CA PHE A 266 -46.82 8.26 47.04
C PHE A 266 -48.16 7.63 47.42
N ARG A 267 -48.43 6.39 46.99
CA ARG A 267 -49.66 5.66 47.32
C ARG A 267 -49.60 4.91 48.65
N GLY A 268 -48.41 4.78 49.24
CA GLY A 268 -48.24 4.21 50.59
C GLY A 268 -48.42 2.70 50.67
N ASP A 269 -48.15 1.96 49.58
CA ASP A 269 -48.01 0.49 49.66
C ASP A 269 -46.53 0.15 49.84
N PHE A 270 -46.11 0.14 51.10
CA PHE A 270 -45.06 -0.75 51.63
C PHE A 270 -45.34 -1.02 53.11
#